data_AF-A0A381J6W8-F1
#
_entry.id   AF-A0A381J6W8-F1
#
_cell.length_a   1.000
_cell.length_b   1.000
_cell.length_c   1.000
_cell.angle_alpha   90.00
_cell.angle_beta   90.00
_cell.angle_gamma   90.00
#
_symmetry.space_group_name_H-M   'P 1'
#
loop_
_entity.id
_entity.type
_entity.pdbx_description
1 polymer ?
#
loop_
_entity_poly.entity_id
_entity_poly.type
_entity_poly.pdbx_seq_one_letter_code
_entity_poly.pdbx_strand_id
1 'polypeptide(L)'
;MRIIFNEVKKILNVKSIFVLCMISFVMYYMFISSEINLFPSRGDEAIYTIAKEVIKQKGNHLEDEDLGYLKNLELNFKKEADNYLKENEYAKDLGVDSYDKFQEFNSNLKGEVKKLDELSNNISFKEIEESLSKIRSMGYFIDNFENKDNNSYIESGAQKDRLTEINKTKVNNDILPWFIFDNYNSFIINTTLLVLVSIIFILGPIFTKDEVVNMEVLQYTTRRGRRLYKDKIAAALISAFIMVTLELSILFTLFLTRQNTVELFYNSNINSCFKYGANWFDLTLIQYIILSIIIVYTLAFALALIISYVSRKSHRYITFTGISLLIVISLSKIITSNTIMLGIGSIDTPQFLVFGFISAMLLIGVVSLEVRYKKEKLLDIF
;
A
#
# COMPACT_ATOMS: atom_id res chain seq x y z
N MET A 1 0.10 -34.78 -13.20
CA MET A 1 1.16 -33.76 -13.27
C MET A 1 1.53 -33.33 -14.70
N ARG A 2 1.94 -34.23 -15.61
CA ARG A 2 2.37 -33.83 -16.98
C ARG A 2 1.35 -32.96 -17.75
N ILE A 3 0.05 -33.24 -17.62
CA ILE A 3 -1.00 -32.43 -18.27
C ILE A 3 -1.13 -31.04 -17.65
N ILE A 4 -1.18 -30.96 -16.31
CA ILE A 4 -1.22 -29.69 -15.58
C ILE A 4 -0.05 -28.80 -15.99
N PHE A 5 1.16 -29.38 -16.09
CA PHE A 5 2.35 -28.64 -16.52
C PHE A 5 2.25 -28.13 -17.97
N ASN A 6 1.65 -28.90 -18.87
CA ASN A 6 1.39 -28.45 -20.25
C ASN A 6 0.37 -27.30 -20.30
N GLU A 7 -0.67 -27.35 -19.47
CA GLU A 7 -1.63 -26.25 -19.34
C GLU A 7 -0.96 -25.00 -18.74
N VAL A 8 -0.11 -25.14 -17.72
CA VAL A 8 0.69 -24.02 -17.18
C VAL A 8 1.59 -23.40 -18.26
N LYS A 9 2.25 -24.21 -19.10
CA LYS A 9 3.06 -23.71 -20.24
C LYS A 9 2.22 -23.00 -21.30
N LYS A 10 0.99 -23.46 -21.52
CA LYS A 10 0.06 -22.83 -22.46
C LYS A 10 -0.38 -21.45 -21.97
N ILE A 11 -0.65 -21.34 -20.67
CA ILE A 11 -0.99 -20.10 -19.96
C ILE A 11 0.22 -19.14 -19.99
N LEU A 12 1.38 -19.59 -19.52
CA LEU A 12 2.63 -18.83 -19.43
C LEU A 12 3.48 -18.95 -20.70
N ASN A 13 2.86 -18.70 -21.85
CA ASN A 13 3.61 -18.68 -23.12
C ASN A 13 4.35 -17.35 -23.31
N VAL A 14 5.36 -17.33 -24.17
CA VAL A 14 6.22 -16.16 -24.41
C VAL A 14 5.43 -14.92 -24.85
N LYS A 15 4.37 -15.08 -25.66
CA LYS A 15 3.53 -13.95 -26.09
C LYS A 15 2.76 -13.34 -24.92
N SER A 16 2.18 -14.17 -24.07
CA SER A 16 1.48 -13.74 -22.86
C SER A 16 2.42 -13.03 -21.90
N ILE A 17 3.63 -13.57 -21.69
CA ILE A 17 4.66 -12.94 -20.84
C ILE A 17 5.09 -11.58 -21.42
N PHE A 18 5.30 -11.47 -22.73
CA PHE A 18 5.70 -10.21 -23.35
C PHE A 18 4.64 -9.11 -23.18
N VAL A 19 3.37 -9.43 -23.41
CA VAL A 19 2.27 -8.48 -23.20
C VAL A 19 2.15 -8.10 -21.73
N LEU A 20 2.34 -9.07 -20.83
CA LEU A 20 2.36 -8.79 -19.40
C LEU A 20 3.48 -7.81 -19.04
N CYS A 21 4.71 -8.02 -19.52
CA CYS A 21 5.81 -7.09 -19.28
C CYS A 21 5.47 -5.66 -19.73
N MET A 22 4.75 -5.49 -20.85
CA MET A 22 4.27 -4.18 -21.29
C MET A 22 3.23 -3.59 -20.32
N ILE A 23 2.25 -4.39 -19.88
CA ILE A 23 1.25 -3.96 -18.91
C ILE A 23 1.91 -3.55 -17.59
N SER A 24 2.79 -4.41 -17.06
CA SER A 24 3.55 -4.15 -15.84
C SER A 24 4.41 -2.90 -15.96
N PHE A 25 5.05 -2.67 -17.12
CA PHE A 25 5.83 -1.47 -17.38
C PHE A 25 4.95 -0.20 -17.32
N VAL A 26 3.81 -0.19 -18.02
CA VAL A 26 2.89 0.96 -18.00
C VAL A 26 2.34 1.22 -16.59
N MET A 27 1.86 0.16 -15.92
CA MET A 27 1.32 0.26 -14.56
C MET A 27 2.38 0.73 -13.56
N TYR A 28 3.62 0.26 -13.71
CA TYR A 28 4.73 0.68 -12.87
C TYR A 28 4.95 2.19 -12.97
N TYR A 29 5.13 2.72 -14.19
CA TYR A 29 5.38 4.14 -14.36
C TYR A 29 4.20 5.02 -13.96
N MET A 30 2.96 4.58 -14.25
CA MET A 30 1.77 5.38 -13.96
C MET A 30 1.38 5.40 -12.48
N PHE A 31 1.59 4.31 -11.74
CA PHE A 31 1.00 4.16 -10.40
C PHE A 31 1.98 3.76 -9.30
N ILE A 32 3.09 3.08 -9.61
CA ILE A 32 3.98 2.51 -8.57
C ILE A 32 5.28 3.31 -8.42
N SER A 33 5.78 3.90 -9.51
CA SER A 33 7.10 4.51 -9.56
C SER A 33 7.28 5.69 -8.61
N SER A 34 6.22 6.46 -8.34
CA SER A 34 6.22 7.56 -7.38
C SER A 34 6.55 7.07 -5.97
N GLU A 35 5.92 5.96 -5.56
CA GLU A 35 6.06 5.40 -4.21
C GLU A 35 7.47 4.88 -3.93
N ILE A 36 8.23 4.56 -4.98
CA ILE A 36 9.60 4.03 -4.87
C ILE A 36 10.63 5.14 -5.04
N ASN A 37 10.47 5.98 -6.06
CA ASN A 37 11.53 6.92 -6.49
C ASN A 37 11.43 8.30 -5.84
N LEU A 38 10.26 8.71 -5.35
CA LEU A 38 10.03 10.04 -4.77
C LEU A 38 9.93 10.00 -3.24
N PHE A 39 10.43 8.92 -2.61
CA PHE A 39 10.30 8.67 -1.18
C PHE A 39 11.61 8.99 -0.40
N PRO A 40 11.55 9.74 0.72
CA PRO A 40 10.41 10.50 1.22
C PRO A 40 10.12 11.70 0.31
N SER A 41 8.87 12.18 0.31
CA SER A 41 8.51 13.36 -0.47
C SER A 41 9.28 14.59 0.05
N ARG A 42 9.45 15.63 -0.76
CA ARG A 42 10.17 16.86 -0.36
C ARG A 42 9.64 17.49 0.94
N GLY A 43 8.36 17.27 1.27
CA GLY A 43 7.76 17.76 2.51
C GLY A 43 8.06 16.91 3.75
N ASP A 44 8.42 15.64 3.56
CA ASP A 44 8.53 14.66 4.64
C ASP A 44 9.98 14.33 5.02
N GLU A 45 10.97 14.83 4.28
CA GLU A 45 12.40 14.55 4.48
C GLU A 45 12.88 14.96 5.88
N ALA A 46 12.41 16.11 6.39
CA ALA A 46 12.72 16.57 7.74
C ALA A 46 12.10 15.66 8.82
N ILE A 47 10.84 15.24 8.64
CA ILE A 47 10.17 14.30 9.56
C ILE A 47 10.89 12.94 9.55
N TYR A 48 11.28 12.43 8.38
CA TYR A 48 12.05 11.20 8.24
C TYR A 48 13.41 11.28 8.95
N THR A 49 14.12 12.39 8.77
CA THR A 49 15.44 12.61 9.38
C THR A 49 15.34 12.67 10.90
N ILE A 50 14.35 13.40 11.43
CA ILE A 50 14.08 13.47 12.88
C ILE A 50 13.69 12.09 13.40
N ALA A 51 12.75 11.38 12.77
CA ALA A 51 12.37 10.04 13.18
C ALA A 51 13.57 9.09 13.25
N LYS A 52 14.48 9.19 12.27
CA LYS A 52 15.73 8.42 12.24
C LYS A 52 16.65 8.74 13.41
N GLU A 53 16.80 10.02 13.74
CA GLU A 53 17.59 10.45 14.89
C GLU A 53 16.98 9.97 16.22
N VAL A 54 15.66 10.16 16.39
CA VAL A 54 14.95 9.75 17.60
C VAL A 54 15.02 8.23 17.78
N ILE A 55 14.73 7.44 16.72
CA ILE A 55 14.83 5.97 16.80
C ILE A 55 16.25 5.52 17.14
N LYS A 56 17.27 6.18 16.60
CA LYS A 56 18.67 5.86 16.92
C LYS A 56 19.01 6.10 18.39
N GLN A 57 18.44 7.13 19.02
CA GLN A 57 18.77 7.53 20.39
C GLN A 57 17.87 6.89 21.45
N LYS A 58 16.59 6.67 21.15
CA LYS A 58 15.56 6.21 22.09
C LYS A 58 14.97 4.84 21.75
N GLY A 59 15.22 4.34 20.55
CA GLY A 59 14.57 3.14 20.03
C GLY A 59 13.22 3.46 19.40
N ASN A 60 12.49 2.42 19.00
CA ASN A 60 11.22 2.56 18.28
C ASN A 60 10.05 2.96 19.18
N HIS A 61 10.16 2.80 20.50
CA HIS A 61 9.12 3.09 21.48
C HIS A 61 9.56 4.25 22.37
N LEU A 62 8.74 5.29 22.49
CA LEU A 62 9.02 6.43 23.35
C LEU A 62 8.39 6.24 24.74
N GLU A 63 9.14 6.57 25.78
CA GLU A 63 8.60 6.71 27.13
C GLU A 63 8.09 8.14 27.36
N ASP A 64 7.22 8.33 28.36
CA ASP A 64 6.67 9.66 28.66
C ASP A 64 7.78 10.68 29.01
N GLU A 65 8.89 10.20 29.59
CA GLU A 65 10.08 10.99 29.92
C GLU A 65 10.82 11.50 28.66
N ASP A 66 10.66 10.83 27.52
CA ASP A 66 11.31 11.20 26.26
C ASP A 66 10.73 12.47 25.64
N LEU A 67 9.59 12.97 26.12
CA LEU A 67 9.07 14.28 25.75
C LEU A 67 10.08 15.40 26.05
N GLY A 68 10.84 15.28 27.15
CA GLY A 68 11.91 16.21 27.47
C GLY A 68 13.05 16.18 26.43
N TYR A 69 13.36 14.99 25.90
CA TYR A 69 14.32 14.83 24.82
C TYR A 69 13.83 15.49 23.52
N LEU A 70 12.57 15.28 23.14
CA LEU A 70 11.98 15.93 21.95
C LEU A 70 12.02 17.46 22.06
N LYS A 71 11.63 18.03 23.20
CA LYS A 71 11.69 19.48 23.44
C LYS A 71 13.12 20.02 23.40
N ASN A 72 14.09 19.29 23.95
CA ASN A 72 15.50 19.67 23.86
C ASN A 72 16.03 19.62 22.42
N LEU A 73 15.59 18.65 21.62
CA LEU A 73 15.96 18.54 20.21
C LEU A 73 15.43 19.75 19.42
N GLU A 74 14.17 20.16 19.64
CA GLU A 74 13.60 21.38 19.06
C GLU A 74 14.41 22.63 19.44
N LEU A 75 14.78 22.78 20.71
CA LEU A 75 15.62 23.90 21.17
C LEU A 75 16.99 23.92 20.49
N ASN A 76 17.59 22.75 20.22
CA ASN A 76 18.86 22.67 19.52
C ASN A 76 18.73 23.13 18.06
N PHE A 77 17.67 22.71 17.36
CA PHE A 77 17.42 23.19 15.99
C PHE A 77 17.13 24.70 15.96
N LYS A 78 16.42 25.26 16.94
CA LYS A 78 16.23 26.72 17.07
C LYS A 78 17.56 27.45 17.25
N LYS A 79 18.47 26.94 18.09
CA LYS A 79 19.82 27.53 18.26
C LYS A 79 20.65 27.48 16.98
N GLU A 80 20.57 26.39 16.23
CA GLU A 80 21.23 26.26 14.92
C GLU A 80 20.71 27.32 13.94
N ALA A 81 19.39 27.47 13.85
CA ALA A 81 18.75 28.51 13.04
C ALA A 81 19.14 29.93 13.49
N ASP A 82 19.16 30.20 14.80
CA ASP A 82 19.58 31.50 15.36
C ASP A 82 21.03 31.83 15.01
N ASN A 83 21.94 30.85 15.11
CA ASN A 83 23.34 31.05 14.77
C ASN A 83 23.49 31.41 13.29
N TYR A 84 22.76 30.71 12.41
CA TYR A 84 22.77 31.01 10.99
C TYR A 84 22.23 32.43 10.71
N LEU A 85 21.07 32.79 11.28
CA LEU A 85 20.46 34.11 11.09
C LEU A 85 21.38 35.24 11.57
N LYS A 86 22.13 35.00 12.66
CA LYS A 86 23.15 35.94 13.17
C LYS A 86 24.41 36.04 12.32
N GLU A 87 24.71 35.06 11.48
CA GLU A 87 25.87 35.09 10.59
C GLU A 87 25.51 35.69 9.22
N ASN A 88 24.26 35.58 8.80
CA ASN A 88 23.77 36.05 7.51
C ASN A 88 23.61 37.59 7.44
N GLU A 89 24.26 38.22 6.45
CA GLU A 89 24.23 39.68 6.27
C GLU A 89 22.83 40.22 5.94
N TYR A 90 22.06 39.52 5.11
CA TYR A 90 20.72 39.95 4.71
C TYR A 90 19.71 39.84 5.86
N ALA A 91 19.83 38.80 6.70
CA ALA A 91 19.01 38.65 7.91
C ALA A 91 19.30 39.77 8.92
N LYS A 92 20.57 40.17 9.07
CA LYS A 92 20.97 41.34 9.88
C LYS A 92 20.37 42.64 9.36
N ASP A 93 20.43 42.87 8.05
CA ASP A 93 19.88 44.09 7.42
C ASP A 93 18.37 44.24 7.65
N LEU A 94 17.66 43.12 7.80
CA LEU A 94 16.23 43.08 8.11
C LEU A 94 15.90 43.00 9.60
N GLY A 95 16.92 43.00 10.48
CA GLY A 95 16.74 42.91 11.93
C GLY A 95 16.26 41.54 12.44
N VAL A 96 16.42 40.50 11.62
CA VAL A 96 16.00 39.12 11.91
C VAL A 96 17.21 38.32 12.41
N ASP A 97 17.45 38.33 13.71
CA ASP A 97 18.60 37.67 14.36
C ASP A 97 18.23 36.42 15.17
N SER A 98 16.95 36.02 15.14
CA SER A 98 16.44 34.81 15.78
C SER A 98 15.29 34.18 15.01
N TYR A 99 15.06 32.90 15.24
CA TYR A 99 13.94 32.14 14.68
C TYR A 99 12.59 32.77 15.04
N ASP A 100 12.43 33.22 16.28
CA ASP A 100 11.16 33.83 16.72
C ASP A 100 10.90 35.15 15.99
N LYS A 101 11.93 35.99 15.80
CA LYS A 101 11.82 37.21 15.00
C LYS A 101 11.57 36.89 13.52
N PHE A 102 12.15 35.81 13.01
CA PHE A 102 11.89 35.34 11.64
C PHE A 102 10.42 34.93 11.46
N GLN A 103 9.85 34.19 12.41
CA GLN A 103 8.44 33.81 12.42
C GLN A 103 7.52 35.05 12.48
N GLU A 104 7.84 36.00 13.37
CA GLU A 104 7.08 37.25 13.51
C GLU A 104 7.13 38.07 12.22
N PHE A 105 8.33 38.25 11.65
CA PHE A 105 8.55 38.94 10.37
C PHE A 105 7.76 38.29 9.23
N ASN A 106 7.81 36.96 9.11
CA ASN A 106 7.06 36.21 8.10
C ASN A 106 5.55 36.35 8.28
N SER A 107 5.06 36.34 9.53
CA SER A 107 3.64 36.50 9.85
C SER A 107 3.10 37.89 9.48
N ASN A 108 3.92 38.93 9.69
CA ASN A 108 3.59 40.33 9.40
C ASN A 108 3.62 40.64 7.88
N LEU A 109 4.33 39.85 7.09
CA LEU A 109 4.48 40.03 5.64
C LEU A 109 3.44 39.27 4.79
N LYS A 110 2.40 38.66 5.38
CA LYS A 110 1.35 37.88 4.69
C LYS A 110 0.58 38.59 3.56
N GLY A 111 0.93 39.83 3.19
CA GLY A 111 0.43 40.56 2.01
C GLY A 111 1.50 41.19 1.09
N GLU A 112 2.79 41.11 1.41
CA GLU A 112 3.90 41.73 0.64
C GLU A 112 4.78 40.67 -0.07
N VAL A 113 4.20 40.01 -1.07
CA VAL A 113 4.81 38.88 -1.82
C VAL A 113 6.24 39.16 -2.32
N LYS A 114 6.54 40.40 -2.76
CA LYS A 114 7.86 40.76 -3.30
C LYS A 114 9.00 40.70 -2.28
N LYS A 115 8.77 41.13 -1.03
CA LYS A 115 9.82 41.11 0.01
C LYS A 115 10.06 39.69 0.54
N LEU A 116 9.01 38.86 0.56
CA LEU A 116 9.12 37.43 0.85
C LEU A 116 9.92 36.69 -0.22
N ASP A 117 9.67 36.99 -1.50
CA ASP A 117 10.42 36.42 -2.62
C ASP A 117 11.90 36.88 -2.59
N GLU A 118 12.19 38.15 -2.30
CA GLU A 118 13.57 38.65 -2.19
C GLU A 118 14.33 38.03 -1.01
N LEU A 119 13.66 37.82 0.12
CA LEU A 119 14.23 37.13 1.28
C LEU A 119 14.49 35.64 1.00
N SER A 120 13.55 34.99 0.31
CA SER A 120 13.68 33.59 -0.09
C SER A 120 14.79 33.36 -1.12
N ASN A 121 15.07 34.35 -1.98
CA ASN A 121 16.07 34.24 -3.04
C ASN A 121 17.49 34.64 -2.61
N ASN A 122 17.66 35.47 -1.58
CA ASN A 122 18.97 36.04 -1.17
C ASN A 122 19.60 35.38 0.06
N ILE A 123 18.82 34.73 0.91
CA ILE A 123 19.36 33.78 1.89
C ILE A 123 19.88 32.58 1.08
N SER A 124 21.04 32.02 1.42
CA SER A 124 21.42 30.68 0.89
C SER A 124 20.40 29.68 1.44
N PHE A 125 19.27 29.60 0.75
CA PHE A 125 17.99 29.21 1.31
C PHE A 125 18.02 27.77 1.83
N LYS A 126 18.90 26.94 1.29
CA LYS A 126 18.97 25.51 1.55
C LYS A 126 19.29 25.16 3.02
N GLU A 127 20.25 25.83 3.66
CA GLU A 127 20.68 25.47 5.03
C GLU A 127 19.73 26.02 6.10
N ILE A 128 19.21 27.24 5.90
CA ILE A 128 18.10 27.76 6.72
C ILE A 128 16.87 26.90 6.51
N GLU A 129 16.46 26.64 5.27
CA GLU A 129 15.26 25.88 4.95
C GLU A 129 15.28 24.49 5.59
N GLU A 130 16.44 23.82 5.60
CA GLU A 130 16.60 22.54 6.30
C GLU A 130 16.36 22.70 7.81
N SER A 131 16.99 23.69 8.45
CA SER A 131 16.84 23.97 9.88
C SER A 131 15.40 24.37 10.26
N LEU A 132 14.78 25.26 9.47
CA LEU A 132 13.39 25.68 9.64
C LEU A 132 12.42 24.51 9.42
N SER A 133 12.71 23.65 8.44
CA SER A 133 11.91 22.46 8.16
C SER A 133 11.98 21.47 9.31
N LYS A 134 13.15 21.27 9.93
CA LYS A 134 13.32 20.47 11.15
C LYS A 134 12.53 21.06 12.32
N ILE A 135 12.63 22.36 12.59
CA ILE A 135 11.87 23.02 13.68
C ILE A 135 10.36 22.84 13.47
N ARG A 136 9.86 23.11 12.27
CA ARG A 136 8.43 22.92 11.94
C ARG A 136 8.00 21.45 12.07
N SER A 137 8.86 20.52 11.69
CA SER A 137 8.61 19.08 11.80
C SER A 137 8.64 18.59 13.25
N MET A 138 9.36 19.26 14.15
CA MET A 138 9.34 18.92 15.59
C MET A 138 7.96 19.13 16.22
N GLY A 139 7.20 20.13 15.77
CA GLY A 139 5.81 20.33 16.21
C GLY A 139 4.97 19.07 16.01
N TYR A 140 5.13 18.40 14.86
CA TYR A 140 4.45 17.13 14.59
C TYR A 140 4.81 16.02 15.60
N PHE A 141 6.05 15.93 16.08
CA PHE A 141 6.41 14.92 17.09
C PHE A 141 5.92 15.31 18.49
N ILE A 142 6.12 16.56 18.89
CA ILE A 142 5.75 17.04 20.23
C ILE A 142 4.23 17.04 20.38
N ASP A 143 3.50 17.64 19.44
CA ASP A 143 2.05 17.80 19.53
C ASP A 143 1.34 16.43 19.52
N ASN A 144 1.75 15.51 18.64
CA ASN A 144 1.13 14.19 18.58
C ASN A 144 1.45 13.34 19.80
N PHE A 145 2.65 13.45 20.36
CA PHE A 145 3.01 12.69 21.56
C PHE A 145 2.34 13.25 22.82
N GLU A 146 2.20 14.57 22.95
CA GLU A 146 1.45 15.20 24.04
C GLU A 146 -0.05 14.91 23.97
N ASN A 147 -0.61 14.84 22.75
CA ASN A 147 -2.02 14.60 22.52
C ASN A 147 -2.36 13.14 22.20
N LYS A 148 -1.43 12.20 22.40
CA LYS A 148 -1.59 10.78 22.00
C LYS A 148 -2.80 10.07 22.62
N ASP A 149 -3.27 10.56 23.76
CA ASP A 149 -4.43 10.01 24.47
C ASP A 149 -5.76 10.72 24.12
N ASN A 150 -5.71 11.77 23.30
CA ASN A 150 -6.88 12.59 22.99
C ASN A 150 -7.78 11.89 21.96
N ASN A 151 -8.95 11.46 22.43
CA ASN A 151 -9.89 10.60 21.73
C ASN A 151 -11.22 11.32 21.40
N SER A 152 -11.16 12.64 21.16
CA SER A 152 -12.32 13.54 21.13
C SER A 152 -13.34 13.33 20.00
N TYR A 153 -13.03 12.50 18.99
CA TYR A 153 -13.84 12.34 17.77
C TYR A 153 -14.59 10.99 17.64
N ILE A 154 -14.69 10.19 18.70
CA ILE A 154 -15.20 8.79 18.58
C ILE A 154 -16.69 8.69 18.90
N GLU A 155 -17.45 8.08 17.98
CA GLU A 155 -18.91 7.96 18.07
C GLU A 155 -19.41 6.61 18.64
N SER A 156 -18.65 5.50 18.53
CA SER A 156 -19.13 4.16 18.90
C SER A 156 -18.39 3.49 20.07
N GLY A 157 -19.10 2.63 20.82
CA GLY A 157 -18.58 1.97 22.04
C GLY A 157 -17.37 1.06 21.81
N ALA A 158 -17.42 0.19 20.80
CA ALA A 158 -16.32 -0.74 20.51
C ALA A 158 -15.03 -0.02 20.08
N GLN A 159 -15.15 1.08 19.34
CA GLN A 159 -13.99 1.90 18.94
C GLN A 159 -13.38 2.59 20.17
N LYS A 160 -14.21 3.08 21.09
CA LYS A 160 -13.76 3.69 22.34
C LYS A 160 -13.04 2.68 23.25
N ASP A 161 -13.56 1.45 23.35
CA ASP A 161 -12.95 0.39 24.14
C ASP A 161 -11.56 0.05 23.58
N ARG A 162 -11.43 -0.07 22.26
CA ARG A 162 -10.16 -0.33 21.59
C ARG A 162 -9.14 0.79 21.78
N LEU A 163 -9.55 2.05 21.69
CA LEU A 163 -8.65 3.18 21.90
C LEU A 163 -8.21 3.30 23.36
N THR A 164 -9.10 2.97 24.30
CA THR A 164 -8.74 2.88 25.73
C THR A 164 -7.71 1.77 25.98
N GLU A 165 -7.84 0.63 25.30
CA GLU A 165 -6.85 -0.46 25.35
C GLU A 165 -5.48 -0.03 24.80
N ILE A 166 -5.45 0.64 23.64
CA ILE A 166 -4.21 1.14 23.02
C ILE A 166 -3.48 2.10 23.98
N ASN A 167 -4.20 3.06 24.55
CA ASN A 167 -3.60 4.02 25.49
C ASN A 167 -3.11 3.33 26.77
N LYS A 168 -3.86 2.35 27.29
CA LYS A 168 -3.48 1.59 28.49
C LYS A 168 -2.22 0.75 28.26
N THR A 169 -2.08 0.16 27.08
CA THR A 169 -0.93 -0.67 26.69
C THR A 169 0.25 0.18 26.17
N LYS A 170 0.05 1.49 25.99
CA LYS A 170 1.01 2.45 25.45
C LYS A 170 1.55 2.11 24.06
N VAL A 171 0.87 1.23 23.32
CA VAL A 171 1.30 0.75 22.00
C VAL A 171 1.36 1.90 20.96
N ASN A 172 0.63 2.98 21.20
CA ASN A 172 0.65 4.21 20.41
C ASN A 172 1.94 5.04 20.57
N ASN A 173 2.83 4.74 21.52
CA ASN A 173 4.08 5.48 21.69
C ASN A 173 5.16 5.14 20.64
N ASP A 174 4.91 4.14 19.79
CA ASP A 174 5.86 3.74 18.76
C ASP A 174 6.05 4.82 17.70
N ILE A 175 7.28 5.02 17.23
CA ILE A 175 7.62 5.97 16.19
C ILE A 175 7.31 5.34 14.84
N LEU A 176 6.14 5.67 14.29
CA LEU A 176 5.78 5.38 12.90
C LEU A 176 5.10 6.59 12.29
N PRO A 177 5.82 7.43 11.54
CA PRO A 177 5.23 8.59 10.88
C PRO A 177 4.17 8.22 9.83
N TRP A 178 3.15 9.06 9.68
CA TRP A 178 2.02 8.81 8.79
C TRP A 178 2.45 8.51 7.34
N PHE A 179 3.39 9.28 6.79
CA PHE A 179 3.83 9.15 5.40
C PHE A 179 4.56 7.82 5.12
N ILE A 180 5.16 7.19 6.13
CA ILE A 180 5.78 5.85 6.01
C ILE A 180 4.68 4.81 5.76
N PHE A 181 3.63 4.87 6.56
CA PHE A 181 2.49 3.96 6.47
C PHE A 181 1.71 4.19 5.17
N ASP A 182 1.48 5.45 4.79
CA ASP A 182 0.74 5.82 3.58
C ASP A 182 1.49 5.48 2.29
N ASN A 183 2.81 5.68 2.26
CA ASN A 183 3.64 5.23 1.15
C ASN A 183 3.56 3.71 0.97
N TYR A 184 3.66 2.96 2.07
CA TYR A 184 3.53 1.52 2.02
C TYR A 184 2.13 1.08 1.53
N ASN A 185 1.06 1.69 2.05
CA ASN A 185 -0.31 1.40 1.63
C ASN A 185 -0.53 1.71 0.15
N SER A 186 -0.08 2.88 -0.31
CA SER A 186 -0.15 3.26 -1.73
C SER A 186 0.60 2.27 -2.61
N PHE A 187 1.81 1.87 -2.19
CA PHE A 187 2.61 0.86 -2.89
C PHE A 187 1.89 -0.49 -3.00
N ILE A 188 1.37 -1.04 -1.89
CA ILE A 188 0.73 -2.35 -1.90
C ILE A 188 -0.63 -2.33 -2.62
N ILE A 189 -1.37 -1.22 -2.55
CA ILE A 189 -2.60 -1.01 -3.34
C ILE A 189 -2.29 -1.10 -4.83
N ASN A 190 -1.35 -0.28 -5.31
CA ASN A 190 -1.04 -0.20 -6.74
C ASN A 190 -0.43 -1.50 -7.26
N THR A 191 0.35 -2.19 -6.42
CA THR A 191 0.88 -3.53 -6.70
C THR A 191 -0.24 -4.57 -6.78
N THR A 192 -1.22 -4.51 -5.87
CA THR A 192 -2.40 -5.39 -5.90
C THR A 192 -3.19 -5.18 -7.19
N LEU A 193 -3.42 -3.93 -7.60
CA LEU A 193 -4.12 -3.64 -8.86
C LEU A 193 -3.41 -4.24 -10.07
N LEU A 194 -2.07 -4.13 -10.14
CA LEU A 194 -1.29 -4.79 -11.19
C LEU A 194 -1.50 -6.31 -11.17
N VAL A 195 -1.38 -6.95 -10.00
CA VAL A 195 -1.59 -8.40 -9.82
C VAL A 195 -2.96 -8.84 -10.35
N LEU A 196 -4.03 -8.09 -10.05
CA LEU A 196 -5.38 -8.45 -10.51
C LEU A 196 -5.50 -8.37 -12.04
N VAL A 197 -4.98 -7.30 -12.65
CA VAL A 197 -4.96 -7.13 -14.11
C VAL A 197 -4.16 -8.27 -14.76
N SER A 198 -3.01 -8.60 -14.20
CA SER A 198 -2.13 -9.68 -14.65
C SER A 198 -2.83 -11.04 -14.62
N ILE A 199 -3.52 -11.38 -13.53
CA ILE A 199 -4.27 -12.63 -13.38
C ILE A 199 -5.38 -12.73 -14.43
N ILE A 200 -6.14 -11.66 -14.62
CA ILE A 200 -7.25 -11.62 -15.58
C ILE A 200 -6.73 -11.85 -17.00
N PHE A 201 -5.64 -11.17 -17.36
CA PHE A 201 -5.06 -11.25 -18.69
C PHE A 201 -4.50 -12.65 -18.98
N ILE A 202 -3.74 -13.21 -18.03
CA ILE A 202 -3.07 -14.51 -18.19
C ILE A 202 -4.06 -15.68 -18.18
N LEU A 203 -5.06 -15.63 -17.29
CA LEU A 203 -6.03 -16.72 -17.14
C LEU A 203 -7.20 -16.62 -18.11
N GLY A 204 -7.45 -15.46 -18.72
CA GLY A 204 -8.52 -15.29 -19.67
C GLY A 204 -8.61 -16.35 -20.79
N PRO A 205 -7.50 -16.67 -21.50
CA PRO A 205 -7.50 -17.66 -22.57
C PRO A 205 -7.59 -19.13 -22.12
N ILE A 206 -7.73 -19.44 -20.81
CA ILE A 206 -7.64 -20.82 -20.32
C ILE A 206 -8.76 -21.74 -20.83
N PHE A 207 -10.01 -21.26 -20.85
CA PHE A 207 -11.16 -21.97 -21.42
C PHE A 207 -11.67 -21.32 -22.70
N THR A 208 -11.70 -19.98 -22.78
CA THR A 208 -12.18 -19.25 -23.97
C THR A 208 -11.46 -19.63 -25.26
N LYS A 209 -10.16 -19.91 -25.21
CA LYS A 209 -9.39 -20.32 -26.39
C LYS A 209 -9.85 -21.67 -26.96
N ASP A 210 -10.23 -22.59 -26.08
CA ASP A 210 -10.66 -23.92 -26.49
C ASP A 210 -12.12 -23.92 -26.94
N GLU A 211 -12.95 -23.08 -26.31
CA GLU A 211 -14.34 -22.79 -26.71
C GLU A 211 -14.43 -22.21 -28.11
N VAL A 212 -13.63 -21.17 -28.42
CA VAL A 212 -13.67 -20.48 -29.72
C VAL A 212 -13.31 -21.41 -30.89
N VAL A 213 -12.51 -22.45 -30.64
CA VAL A 213 -12.09 -23.43 -31.67
C VAL A 213 -12.92 -24.73 -31.57
N ASN A 214 -13.96 -24.77 -30.73
CA ASN A 214 -14.77 -25.96 -30.44
C ASN A 214 -13.92 -27.20 -30.04
N MET A 215 -12.75 -26.97 -29.46
CA MET A 215 -11.84 -28.04 -29.04
C MET A 215 -12.44 -28.86 -27.89
N GLU A 216 -13.38 -28.29 -27.13
CA GLU A 216 -14.08 -28.98 -26.05
C GLU A 216 -14.82 -30.24 -26.50
N VAL A 217 -15.45 -30.23 -27.68
CA VAL A 217 -16.19 -31.38 -28.22
C VAL A 217 -15.23 -32.55 -28.43
N LEU A 218 -14.06 -32.28 -29.00
CA LEU A 218 -12.99 -33.27 -29.18
C LEU A 218 -12.38 -33.71 -27.86
N GLN A 219 -12.29 -32.82 -26.86
CA GLN A 219 -11.78 -33.20 -25.55
C GLN A 219 -12.74 -34.21 -24.91
N TYR A 220 -14.05 -33.97 -24.95
CA TYR A 220 -15.02 -34.82 -24.27
C TYR A 220 -15.23 -36.22 -24.86
N THR A 221 -14.88 -36.45 -26.12
CA THR A 221 -14.87 -37.80 -26.71
C THR A 221 -13.72 -38.66 -26.15
N THR A 222 -12.75 -38.05 -25.45
CA THR A 222 -11.64 -38.78 -24.82
C THR A 222 -11.97 -39.20 -23.39
N ARG A 223 -11.40 -40.33 -22.95
CA ARG A 223 -11.55 -40.87 -21.57
C ARG A 223 -11.13 -39.87 -20.47
N ARG A 224 -10.28 -38.90 -20.80
CA ARG A 224 -9.73 -37.92 -19.86
C ARG A 224 -10.31 -36.50 -20.01
N GLY A 225 -10.96 -36.18 -21.12
CA GLY A 225 -11.45 -34.82 -21.41
C GLY A 225 -12.29 -34.20 -20.32
N ARG A 226 -13.24 -34.95 -19.74
CA ARG A 226 -14.09 -34.45 -18.63
C ARG A 226 -13.31 -34.17 -17.34
N ARG A 227 -12.14 -34.80 -17.15
CA ARG A 227 -11.24 -34.51 -16.01
C ARG A 227 -10.29 -33.35 -16.29
N LEU A 228 -10.12 -32.96 -17.56
CA LEU A 228 -9.26 -31.84 -17.97
C LEU A 228 -9.72 -30.52 -17.35
N TYR A 229 -11.02 -30.36 -17.07
CA TYR A 229 -11.57 -29.20 -16.36
C TYR A 229 -10.86 -28.93 -15.03
N LYS A 230 -10.67 -29.96 -14.19
CA LYS A 230 -9.95 -29.84 -12.91
C LYS A 230 -8.46 -29.64 -13.10
N ASP A 231 -7.86 -30.30 -14.10
CA ASP A 231 -6.44 -30.11 -14.44
C ASP A 231 -6.17 -28.65 -14.86
N LYS A 232 -7.10 -28.00 -15.58
CA LYS A 232 -7.01 -26.58 -15.95
C LYS A 232 -7.19 -25.63 -14.78
N ILE A 233 -8.13 -25.90 -13.87
CA ILE A 233 -8.26 -25.08 -12.64
C ILE A 233 -6.98 -25.16 -11.80
N ALA A 234 -6.40 -26.36 -11.64
CA ALA A 234 -5.14 -26.52 -10.94
C ALA A 234 -4.01 -25.77 -11.65
N ALA A 235 -3.95 -25.82 -12.98
CA ALA A 235 -2.99 -25.04 -13.77
C ALA A 235 -3.20 -23.53 -13.58
N ALA A 236 -4.45 -23.04 -13.53
CA ALA A 236 -4.78 -21.65 -13.29
C ALA A 236 -4.26 -21.16 -11.93
N LEU A 237 -4.47 -21.94 -10.87
CA LEU A 237 -4.00 -21.61 -9.52
C LEU A 237 -2.46 -21.62 -9.43
N ILE A 238 -1.80 -22.60 -10.06
CA ILE A 238 -0.33 -22.65 -10.11
C ILE A 238 0.22 -21.45 -10.89
N SER A 239 -0.37 -21.12 -12.04
CA SER A 239 0.01 -19.94 -12.82
C SER A 239 -0.21 -18.65 -12.03
N ALA A 240 -1.35 -18.50 -11.36
CA ALA A 240 -1.61 -17.34 -10.50
C ALA A 240 -0.55 -17.22 -9.38
N PHE A 241 -0.23 -18.33 -8.70
CA PHE A 241 0.80 -18.35 -7.66
C PHE A 241 2.17 -17.89 -8.19
N ILE A 242 2.62 -18.46 -9.32
CA ILE A 242 3.91 -18.09 -9.94
C ILE A 242 3.91 -16.61 -10.29
N MET A 243 2.81 -16.10 -10.85
CA MET A 243 2.72 -14.72 -11.29
C MET A 243 2.73 -13.73 -10.14
N VAL A 244 1.90 -13.96 -9.12
CA VAL A 244 1.87 -13.14 -7.90
C VAL A 244 3.26 -13.15 -7.25
N THR A 245 3.89 -14.32 -7.13
CA THR A 245 5.24 -14.44 -6.55
C THR A 245 6.25 -13.60 -7.33
N LEU A 246 6.25 -13.67 -8.67
CA LEU A 246 7.20 -12.96 -9.51
C LEU A 246 6.99 -11.44 -9.43
N GLU A 247 5.76 -10.97 -9.53
CA GLU A 247 5.44 -9.53 -9.46
C GLU A 247 5.74 -8.95 -8.09
N LEU A 248 5.31 -9.62 -7.01
CA LEU A 248 5.66 -9.21 -5.66
C LEU A 248 7.17 -9.22 -5.44
N SER A 249 7.89 -10.26 -5.88
CA SER A 249 9.34 -10.34 -5.70
C SER A 249 10.07 -9.17 -6.36
N ILE A 250 9.71 -8.85 -7.61
CA ILE A 250 10.34 -7.74 -8.34
C ILE A 250 10.02 -6.41 -7.67
N LEU A 251 8.75 -6.14 -7.38
CA LEU A 251 8.32 -4.85 -6.83
C LEU A 251 8.78 -4.64 -5.40
N PHE A 252 8.73 -5.67 -4.54
CA PHE A 252 9.30 -5.58 -3.20
C PHE A 252 10.82 -5.44 -3.24
N THR A 253 11.53 -6.08 -4.17
CA THR A 253 12.97 -5.83 -4.32
C THR A 253 13.22 -4.35 -4.59
N LEU A 254 12.53 -3.75 -5.56
CA LEU A 254 12.66 -2.31 -5.86
C LEU A 254 12.28 -1.43 -4.67
N PHE A 255 11.19 -1.76 -3.97
CA PHE A 255 10.72 -1.03 -2.79
C PHE A 255 11.72 -1.10 -1.63
N LEU A 256 12.37 -2.24 -1.42
CA LEU A 256 13.29 -2.48 -0.30
C LEU A 256 14.71 -2.01 -0.56
N THR A 257 15.18 -1.99 -1.82
CA THR A 257 16.54 -1.57 -2.17
C THR A 257 16.69 -0.06 -2.39
N ARG A 258 15.64 0.72 -2.18
CA ARG A 258 15.68 2.19 -2.31
C ARG A 258 16.56 2.82 -1.22
N GLN A 259 17.05 4.03 -1.48
CA GLN A 259 18.02 4.71 -0.60
C GLN A 259 17.46 5.02 0.81
N ASN A 260 16.16 5.35 0.92
CA ASN A 260 15.49 5.61 2.19
C ASN A 260 14.53 4.47 2.54
N THR A 261 14.98 3.56 3.40
CA THR A 261 14.26 2.32 3.70
C THR A 261 13.25 2.47 4.83
N VAL A 262 12.16 1.71 4.73
CA VAL A 262 11.17 1.57 5.82
C VAL A 262 11.64 0.61 6.92
N GLU A 263 12.82 0.02 6.78
CA GLU A 263 13.36 -1.01 7.67
C GLU A 263 13.50 -0.53 9.11
N LEU A 264 13.89 0.72 9.29
CA LEU A 264 13.99 1.36 10.61
C LEU A 264 12.66 1.29 11.39
N PHE A 265 11.53 1.24 10.68
CA PHE A 265 10.19 1.29 11.24
C PHE A 265 9.52 -0.09 11.34
N TYR A 266 10.20 -1.17 10.96
CA TYR A 266 9.60 -2.51 10.94
C TYR A 266 9.03 -2.96 12.28
N ASN A 267 9.68 -2.59 13.38
CA ASN A 267 9.25 -2.94 14.72
C ASN A 267 8.27 -1.93 15.32
N SER A 268 8.00 -0.81 14.65
CA SER A 268 7.05 0.18 15.11
C SER A 268 5.61 -0.29 14.86
N ASN A 269 4.72 -0.06 15.82
CA ASN A 269 3.33 -0.45 15.74
C ASN A 269 2.52 0.46 14.81
N ILE A 270 1.58 -0.14 14.08
CA ILE A 270 0.66 0.58 13.18
C ILE A 270 -0.34 1.48 13.93
N ASN A 271 -0.42 1.41 15.26
CA ASN A 271 -1.22 2.28 16.12
C ASN A 271 -0.45 3.47 16.72
N SER A 272 0.78 3.71 16.25
CA SER A 272 1.58 4.91 16.53
C SER A 272 0.75 6.20 16.52
N CYS A 273 0.94 7.05 17.53
CA CYS A 273 0.34 8.39 17.62
C CYS A 273 0.84 9.34 16.53
N PHE A 274 1.96 9.02 15.89
CA PHE A 274 2.48 9.77 14.74
C PHE A 274 1.74 9.40 13.44
N LYS A 275 0.96 8.32 13.42
CA LYS A 275 0.13 7.96 12.27
C LYS A 275 -1.30 8.48 12.49
N TYR A 276 -1.97 8.90 11.41
CA TYR A 276 -3.38 9.27 11.49
C TYR A 276 -4.28 8.04 11.63
N GLY A 277 -5.17 8.06 12.63
CA GLY A 277 -6.16 7.03 12.87
C GLY A 277 -5.62 5.78 13.59
N ALA A 278 -6.51 5.01 14.20
CA ALA A 278 -6.14 3.78 14.92
C ALA A 278 -6.55 2.52 14.15
N ASN A 279 -5.96 1.39 14.53
CA ASN A 279 -6.33 0.08 14.03
C ASN A 279 -6.82 -0.85 15.15
N TRP A 280 -7.67 -1.81 14.77
CA TRP A 280 -8.17 -2.91 15.58
C TRP A 280 -7.08 -3.89 16.03
N PHE A 281 -5.95 -3.95 15.34
CA PHE A 281 -4.88 -4.93 15.61
C PHE A 281 -3.59 -4.22 16.02
N ASP A 282 -2.90 -4.77 17.02
CA ASP A 282 -1.56 -4.33 17.45
C ASP A 282 -0.49 -5.04 16.64
N LEU A 283 -0.38 -4.66 15.37
CA LEU A 283 0.64 -5.20 14.46
C LEU A 283 1.83 -4.25 14.40
N THR A 284 3.02 -4.83 14.40
CA THR A 284 4.21 -4.13 13.92
C THR A 284 4.10 -3.89 12.41
N LEU A 285 4.82 -2.91 11.87
CA LEU A 285 4.81 -2.62 10.44
C LEU A 285 5.20 -3.87 9.62
N ILE A 286 6.17 -4.68 10.06
CA ILE A 286 6.55 -5.91 9.36
C ILE A 286 5.44 -6.96 9.36
N GLN A 287 4.72 -7.11 10.48
CA GLN A 287 3.57 -8.02 10.55
C GLN A 287 2.44 -7.55 9.65
N TYR A 288 2.20 -6.24 9.58
CA TYR A 288 1.24 -5.64 8.65
C TYR A 288 1.63 -5.91 7.18
N ILE A 289 2.92 -5.79 6.84
CA ILE A 289 3.44 -6.12 5.50
C ILE A 289 3.20 -7.59 5.15
N ILE A 290 3.48 -8.50 6.08
CA ILE A 290 3.25 -9.94 5.85
C ILE A 290 1.75 -10.23 5.67
N LEU A 291 0.90 -9.63 6.50
CA LEU A 291 -0.55 -9.80 6.42
C LEU A 291 -1.12 -9.31 5.09
N SER A 292 -0.67 -8.15 4.60
CA SER A 292 -1.12 -7.63 3.31
C SER A 292 -0.68 -8.54 2.15
N ILE A 293 0.53 -9.11 2.19
CA ILE A 293 1.01 -10.09 1.20
C ILE A 293 0.09 -11.33 1.19
N ILE A 294 -0.24 -11.88 2.38
CA ILE A 294 -1.17 -13.01 2.50
C ILE A 294 -2.53 -12.66 1.89
N ILE A 295 -3.03 -11.45 2.17
CA ILE A 295 -4.28 -10.94 1.59
C ILE A 295 -4.20 -10.88 0.06
N VAL A 296 -3.10 -10.38 -0.52
CA VAL A 296 -2.89 -10.32 -1.97
C VAL A 296 -2.92 -11.71 -2.60
N TYR A 297 -2.22 -12.69 -2.01
CA TYR A 297 -2.27 -14.09 -2.49
C TYR A 297 -3.68 -14.67 -2.43
N THR A 298 -4.38 -14.43 -1.33
CA THR A 298 -5.73 -14.97 -1.11
C THR A 298 -6.73 -14.36 -2.10
N LEU A 299 -6.64 -13.05 -2.33
CA LEU A 299 -7.43 -12.32 -3.31
C LEU A 299 -7.12 -12.79 -4.74
N ALA A 300 -5.83 -12.97 -5.07
CA ALA A 300 -5.38 -13.50 -6.35
C ALA A 300 -5.96 -14.89 -6.64
N PHE A 301 -5.98 -15.78 -5.65
CA PHE A 301 -6.61 -17.09 -5.80
C PHE A 301 -8.13 -17.00 -5.95
N ALA A 302 -8.80 -16.16 -5.18
CA ALA A 302 -10.24 -15.92 -5.35
C ALA A 302 -10.56 -15.46 -6.77
N LEU A 303 -9.80 -14.49 -7.27
CA LEU A 303 -9.95 -13.98 -8.62
C LEU A 303 -9.64 -15.04 -9.67
N ALA A 304 -8.59 -15.85 -9.50
CA ALA A 304 -8.25 -16.93 -10.42
C ALA A 304 -9.40 -17.94 -10.58
N LEU A 305 -10.09 -18.28 -9.49
CA LEU A 305 -11.26 -19.16 -9.52
C LEU A 305 -12.44 -18.51 -10.26
N ILE A 306 -12.74 -17.25 -9.96
CA ILE A 306 -13.82 -16.48 -10.60
C ILE A 306 -13.55 -16.33 -12.11
N ILE A 307 -12.34 -15.95 -12.50
CA ILE A 307 -11.95 -15.79 -13.91
C ILE A 307 -11.95 -17.12 -14.64
N SER A 308 -11.54 -18.22 -14.00
CA SER A 308 -11.66 -19.56 -14.57
C SER A 308 -13.12 -19.93 -14.87
N TYR A 309 -14.04 -19.57 -13.96
CA TYR A 309 -15.47 -19.79 -14.16
C TYR A 309 -16.04 -18.90 -15.29
N VAL A 310 -15.71 -17.60 -15.29
CA VAL A 310 -16.16 -16.65 -16.33
C VAL A 310 -15.61 -17.05 -17.70
N SER A 311 -14.34 -17.45 -17.78
CA SER A 311 -13.68 -17.93 -19.00
C SER A 311 -14.40 -19.15 -19.56
N ARG A 312 -14.82 -20.09 -18.70
CA ARG A 312 -15.60 -21.27 -19.13
C ARG A 312 -17.00 -20.92 -19.63
N LYS A 313 -17.63 -19.89 -19.09
CA LYS A 313 -18.97 -19.43 -19.48
C LYS A 313 -18.98 -18.59 -20.77
N SER A 314 -17.82 -18.10 -21.19
CA SER A 314 -17.70 -17.15 -22.28
C SER A 314 -17.38 -17.87 -23.59
N HIS A 315 -18.37 -18.03 -24.47
CA HIS A 315 -18.19 -18.66 -25.79
C HIS A 315 -17.41 -17.78 -26.79
N ARG A 316 -17.20 -16.49 -26.48
CA ARG A 316 -16.48 -15.53 -27.33
C ARG A 316 -15.54 -14.67 -26.50
N TYR A 317 -14.41 -14.27 -27.10
CA TYR A 317 -13.43 -13.38 -26.47
C TYR A 317 -14.06 -12.04 -26.06
N ILE A 318 -14.95 -11.47 -26.87
CA ILE A 318 -15.61 -10.17 -26.59
C ILE A 318 -16.45 -10.24 -25.30
N THR A 319 -17.16 -11.35 -25.07
CA THR A 319 -17.95 -11.55 -23.85
C THR A 319 -17.04 -11.65 -22.63
N PHE A 320 -15.96 -12.41 -22.76
CA PHE A 320 -14.98 -12.55 -21.68
C PHE A 320 -14.32 -11.22 -21.33
N THR A 321 -13.87 -10.45 -22.33
CA THR A 321 -13.21 -9.15 -22.10
C THR A 321 -14.16 -8.14 -21.47
N GLY A 322 -15.42 -8.09 -21.93
CA GLY A 322 -16.45 -7.21 -21.35
C GLY A 322 -16.70 -7.50 -19.87
N ILE A 323 -16.90 -8.77 -19.49
CA ILE A 323 -17.10 -9.16 -18.08
C ILE A 323 -15.84 -8.89 -17.25
N SER A 324 -14.67 -9.22 -17.79
CA SER A 324 -13.39 -9.01 -17.11
C SER A 324 -13.14 -7.53 -16.80
N LEU A 325 -13.47 -6.63 -17.73
CA LEU A 325 -13.37 -5.19 -17.52
C LEU A 325 -14.25 -4.71 -16.37
N LEU A 326 -15.50 -5.18 -16.30
CA LEU A 326 -16.41 -4.85 -15.19
C LEU A 326 -15.87 -5.35 -13.85
N ILE A 327 -15.26 -6.54 -13.82
CA ILE A 327 -14.61 -7.09 -12.62
C ILE A 327 -13.43 -6.21 -12.20
N VAL A 328 -12.56 -5.80 -13.13
CA VAL A 328 -11.43 -4.91 -12.82
C VAL A 328 -11.92 -3.59 -12.23
N ILE A 329 -12.88 -2.93 -12.87
CA ILE A 329 -13.40 -1.63 -12.40
C ILE A 329 -14.05 -1.75 -11.03
N SER A 330 -14.81 -2.82 -10.80
CA SER A 330 -15.47 -3.05 -9.51
C SER A 330 -14.46 -3.32 -8.41
N LEU A 331 -13.48 -4.20 -8.67
CA LEU A 331 -12.43 -4.52 -7.70
C LEU A 331 -11.51 -3.34 -7.45
N SER A 332 -11.12 -2.58 -8.48
CA SER A 332 -10.28 -1.39 -8.30
C SER A 332 -10.97 -0.35 -7.44
N LYS A 333 -12.26 -0.08 -7.68
CA LYS A 333 -13.03 0.83 -6.83
C LYS A 333 -13.12 0.33 -5.39
N ILE A 334 -13.36 -0.96 -5.18
CA ILE A 334 -13.43 -1.56 -3.84
C ILE A 334 -12.09 -1.44 -3.12
N ILE A 335 -10.99 -1.79 -3.79
CA ILE A 335 -9.63 -1.80 -3.24
C ILE A 335 -9.17 -0.38 -2.93
N THR A 336 -9.32 0.56 -3.87
CA THR A 336 -8.91 1.96 -3.68
C THR A 336 -9.86 2.73 -2.76
N SER A 337 -11.08 2.24 -2.50
CA SER A 337 -11.96 2.88 -1.54
C SER A 337 -11.37 2.82 -0.13
N ASN A 338 -11.62 3.87 0.66
CA ASN A 338 -11.20 3.94 2.07
C ASN A 338 -11.70 2.76 2.91
N THR A 339 -12.68 2.01 2.41
CA THR A 339 -13.31 0.86 3.07
C THR A 339 -12.45 -0.40 3.15
N ILE A 340 -11.53 -0.65 2.19
CA ILE A 340 -10.82 -1.96 2.10
C ILE A 340 -9.29 -1.86 2.15
N MET A 341 -8.62 -0.80 1.62
CA MET A 341 -7.14 -0.68 1.73
C MET A 341 -6.59 0.60 2.37
N LEU A 342 -7.42 1.53 2.84
CA LEU A 342 -7.01 2.42 3.95
C LEU A 342 -7.29 1.80 5.32
N GLY A 343 -7.89 0.60 5.35
CA GLY A 343 -8.41 0.00 6.57
C GLY A 343 -8.26 -1.50 6.66
N ILE A 344 -7.08 -2.06 6.35
CA ILE A 344 -6.75 -3.38 6.91
C ILE A 344 -6.62 -3.18 8.43
N GLY A 345 -7.73 -3.43 9.10
CA GLY A 345 -7.86 -3.19 10.52
C GLY A 345 -8.07 -1.74 10.93
N SER A 346 -8.40 -0.78 10.04
CA SER A 346 -8.77 0.57 10.52
C SER A 346 -9.97 0.50 11.46
N ILE A 347 -9.94 1.29 12.52
CA ILE A 347 -11.01 1.36 13.50
C ILE A 347 -12.33 1.91 12.90
N ASP A 348 -12.25 2.66 11.80
CA ASP A 348 -13.39 3.27 11.11
C ASP A 348 -14.22 2.24 10.32
N THR A 349 -13.65 1.06 10.06
CA THR A 349 -14.34 -0.04 9.37
C THR A 349 -14.56 -1.21 10.32
N PRO A 350 -15.56 -2.08 10.05
CA PRO A 350 -15.75 -3.27 10.87
C PRO A 350 -14.50 -4.17 10.84
N GLN A 351 -14.06 -4.60 12.01
CA GLN A 351 -12.79 -5.33 12.25
C GLN A 351 -12.50 -6.46 11.25
N PHE A 352 -13.53 -7.23 10.85
CA PHE A 352 -13.37 -8.40 9.98
C PHE A 352 -13.91 -8.20 8.57
N LEU A 353 -14.20 -6.97 8.15
CA LEU A 353 -14.81 -6.69 6.83
C LEU A 353 -13.97 -7.22 5.68
N VAL A 354 -12.67 -6.89 5.67
CA VAL A 354 -11.74 -7.30 4.59
C VAL A 354 -11.63 -8.83 4.52
N PHE A 355 -11.44 -9.48 5.67
CA PHE A 355 -11.36 -10.94 5.76
C PHE A 355 -12.65 -11.62 5.32
N GLY A 356 -13.80 -11.09 5.74
CA GLY A 356 -15.12 -11.58 5.36
C GLY A 356 -15.37 -11.44 3.85
N PHE A 357 -15.01 -10.30 3.26
CA PHE A 357 -15.14 -10.06 1.82
C PHE A 357 -14.31 -11.04 0.99
N ILE A 358 -13.03 -11.21 1.31
CA ILE A 358 -12.14 -12.14 0.60
C ILE A 358 -12.61 -13.59 0.78
N SER A 359 -13.02 -13.96 2.00
CA SER A 359 -13.57 -15.29 2.27
C SER A 359 -14.83 -15.56 1.45
N ALA A 360 -15.72 -14.58 1.34
CA ALA A 360 -16.92 -14.68 0.50
C ALA A 360 -16.55 -14.83 -0.99
N MET A 361 -15.58 -14.06 -1.50
CA MET A 361 -15.12 -14.19 -2.88
C MET A 361 -14.54 -15.59 -3.18
N LEU A 362 -13.69 -16.11 -2.27
CA LEU A 362 -13.16 -17.46 -2.38
C LEU A 362 -14.29 -18.50 -2.42
N LEU A 363 -15.24 -18.39 -1.50
CA LEU A 363 -16.37 -19.32 -1.39
C LEU A 363 -17.22 -19.29 -2.66
N ILE A 364 -17.52 -18.10 -3.19
CA ILE A 364 -18.23 -17.92 -4.47
C ILE A 364 -17.45 -18.58 -5.62
N GLY A 365 -16.14 -18.37 -5.70
CA GLY A 365 -15.28 -18.98 -6.72
C GLY A 365 -15.30 -20.51 -6.66
N VAL A 366 -15.10 -21.08 -5.46
CA VAL A 366 -15.10 -22.54 -5.24
C VAL A 366 -16.47 -23.14 -5.58
N VAL A 367 -17.56 -22.58 -5.04
CA VAL A 367 -18.92 -23.08 -5.28
C VAL A 367 -19.28 -23.01 -6.76
N SER A 368 -18.95 -21.91 -7.45
CA SER A 368 -19.23 -21.74 -8.88
C SER A 368 -18.55 -22.80 -9.73
N LEU A 369 -17.27 -23.11 -9.43
CA LEU A 369 -16.52 -24.15 -10.14
C LEU A 369 -17.01 -25.56 -9.82
N GLU A 370 -17.40 -25.84 -8.58
CA GLU A 370 -17.88 -27.18 -8.21
C GLU A 370 -19.27 -27.47 -8.81
N VAL A 371 -20.16 -26.46 -8.83
CA VAL A 371 -21.44 -26.53 -9.55
C VAL A 371 -21.20 -26.76 -11.04
N ARG A 372 -20.24 -26.05 -11.64
CA ARG A 372 -19.91 -26.25 -13.05
C ARG A 372 -19.32 -27.63 -13.30
N TYR A 373 -18.40 -28.10 -12.46
CA TYR A 373 -17.80 -29.42 -12.59
C TYR A 373 -18.85 -30.55 -12.53
N LYS A 374 -19.87 -30.42 -11.68
CA LYS A 374 -20.99 -31.38 -11.66
C LYS A 374 -21.74 -31.39 -13.00
N LYS A 375 -22.00 -30.23 -13.60
CA LYS A 375 -22.62 -30.13 -14.93
C LYS A 375 -21.75 -30.74 -16.02
N GLU A 376 -20.44 -30.48 -15.99
CA GLU A 376 -19.46 -31.03 -16.94
C GLU A 376 -19.43 -32.57 -16.98
N LYS A 377 -19.80 -33.24 -15.88
CA LYS A 377 -19.95 -34.71 -15.86
C LYS A 377 -21.22 -35.21 -16.55
N LEU A 378 -22.29 -34.41 -16.52
CA LEU A 378 -23.64 -34.75 -16.95
C LEU A 378 -23.99 -34.22 -18.35
N LEU A 379 -23.10 -33.45 -18.99
CA LEU A 379 -23.31 -32.98 -20.36
C LEU A 379 -23.33 -34.17 -21.31
N ASP A 380 -24.50 -34.43 -21.88
CA ASP A 380 -24.68 -35.30 -23.03
C ASP A 380 -24.25 -34.56 -24.29
N ILE A 381 -23.41 -35.23 -25.08
CA ILE A 381 -22.91 -34.71 -26.35
C ILE A 381 -23.69 -35.47 -27.40
N PHE A 382 -24.72 -34.82 -27.93
CA PHE A 382 -25.45 -35.25 -29.10
C PHE A 382 -25.62 -34.08 -30.05
#